data_AF-A0A7L7W4C9-F1
#
_entry.id   AF-A0A7L7W4C9-F1
#
_cell.length_a   1.000
_cell.length_b   1.000
_cell.length_c   1.000
_cell.angle_alpha   90.00
_cell.angle_beta   90.00
_cell.angle_gamma   90.00
#
_symmetry.space_group_name_H-M   'P 1'
#
loop_
_entity.id
_entity.type
_entity.pdbx_description
1 polymer ?
#
loop_
_entity_poly.entity_id
_entity_poly.type
_entity_poly.pdbx_seq_one_letter_code
_entity_poly.pdbx_strand_id
1 'polypeptide(L)'
;MTRHHRNIHPSHTAVVARLEEKYAHLGVRFYQGFAGSVPVQAYGRIGRRFFYFRFRGDCASLTIGSPDRRGDAARYKAQRVKALRTLRRKDDSGFFGLYGALRDLRRGTGQEWYPSIPVRYAVINDVTGERYAGCLEQDEAEALFVRLMEDLGPARKQTRVGRHYRLIARGQRSWPMNSSGVIQKPSKRRP
;
A
#
# COMPACT_ATOMS: atom_id res chain seq x y z
N MET A 1 8.62 -6.48 21.79
CA MET A 1 9.19 -6.08 20.47
C MET A 1 8.92 -7.20 19.48
N THR A 2 8.14 -6.98 18.44
CA THR A 2 7.89 -7.99 17.39
C THR A 2 9.18 -8.22 16.61
N ARG A 3 9.75 -9.42 16.65
CA ARG A 3 10.89 -9.78 15.77
C ARG A 3 10.37 -9.79 14.34
N HIS A 4 10.82 -8.83 13.54
CA HIS A 4 10.49 -8.80 12.11
C HIS A 4 11.30 -9.89 11.42
N HIS A 5 10.63 -10.91 10.88
CA HIS A 5 11.31 -11.96 10.14
C HIS A 5 11.88 -11.38 8.83
N ARG A 6 13.21 -11.44 8.70
CA ARG A 6 13.94 -11.08 7.49
C ARG A 6 13.72 -12.21 6.48
N ASN A 7 13.02 -11.92 5.38
CA ASN A 7 12.72 -12.86 4.30
C ASN A 7 13.32 -12.33 2.99
N ILE A 8 14.64 -12.52 2.83
CA ILE A 8 15.39 -12.03 1.68
C ILE A 8 15.84 -13.23 0.88
N HIS A 9 15.48 -13.26 -0.39
CA HIS A 9 15.90 -14.31 -1.31
C HIS A 9 17.44 -14.30 -1.46
N PRO A 10 18.11 -15.47 -1.55
CA PRO A 10 19.58 -15.53 -1.64
C PRO A 10 20.16 -14.63 -2.74
N SER A 11 19.52 -14.55 -3.91
CA SER A 11 19.97 -13.68 -5.02
C SER A 11 19.98 -12.18 -4.66
N HIS A 12 19.19 -11.75 -3.68
CA HIS A 12 19.06 -10.34 -3.32
C HIS A 12 19.98 -9.93 -2.16
N THR A 13 20.67 -10.88 -1.53
CA THR A 13 21.44 -10.62 -0.31
C THR A 13 22.57 -9.63 -0.52
N ALA A 14 23.33 -9.77 -1.61
CA ALA A 14 24.44 -8.86 -1.94
C ALA A 14 23.97 -7.42 -2.19
N VAL A 15 22.93 -7.24 -3.01
CA VAL A 15 22.34 -5.92 -3.31
C VAL A 15 21.75 -5.27 -2.05
N VAL A 16 21.01 -6.05 -1.25
CA VAL A 16 20.47 -5.54 0.00
C VAL A 16 21.59 -5.10 0.95
N ALA A 17 22.64 -5.89 1.11
CA ALA A 17 23.76 -5.53 1.99
C ALA A 17 24.41 -4.21 1.56
N ARG A 18 24.67 -4.06 0.26
CA ARG A 18 25.20 -2.80 -0.33
C ARG A 18 24.28 -1.61 -0.07
N LEU A 19 22.97 -1.76 -0.22
CA LEU A 19 22.00 -0.69 0.05
C LEU A 19 21.87 -0.36 1.54
N GLU A 20 21.89 -1.36 2.42
CA GLU A 20 21.90 -1.17 3.87
C GLU A 20 23.15 -0.41 4.33
N GLU A 21 24.31 -0.71 3.73
CA GLU A 21 25.57 0.00 3.98
C GLU A 21 25.52 1.44 3.46
N LYS A 22 25.15 1.64 2.19
CA LYS A 22 25.04 2.98 1.55
C LYS A 22 24.14 3.93 2.35
N TYR A 23 23.03 3.42 2.87
CA TYR A 23 22.05 4.20 3.63
C TYR A 23 22.07 3.90 5.14
N ALA A 24 23.20 3.42 5.67
CA ALA A 24 23.37 3.12 7.09
C ALA A 24 23.13 4.36 7.97
N HIS A 25 23.56 5.54 7.51
CA HIS A 25 23.36 6.83 8.19
C HIS A 25 21.87 7.21 8.35
N LEU A 26 20.97 6.71 7.50
CA LEU A 26 19.52 6.87 7.63
C LEU A 26 18.87 5.74 8.44
N GLY A 27 19.63 4.71 8.80
CA GLY A 27 19.16 3.51 9.49
C GLY A 27 18.28 2.63 8.62
N VAL A 28 18.62 2.49 7.33
CA VAL A 28 17.91 1.59 6.41
C VAL A 28 18.18 0.13 6.77
N ARG A 29 17.11 -0.68 6.82
CA ARG A 29 17.17 -2.15 7.01
C ARG A 29 16.06 -2.82 6.22
N PHE A 30 16.40 -3.75 5.34
CA PHE A 30 15.44 -4.50 4.55
C PHE A 30 14.88 -5.70 5.31
N TYR A 31 13.58 -5.90 5.20
CA TYR A 31 12.90 -7.11 5.64
C TYR A 31 12.60 -8.04 4.46
N GLN A 32 12.41 -7.47 3.28
CA GLN A 32 12.33 -8.19 2.01
C GLN A 32 13.07 -7.39 0.94
N GLY A 33 13.94 -8.07 0.16
CA GLY A 33 14.60 -7.50 -1.02
C GLY A 33 13.63 -7.32 -2.20
N PHE A 34 14.14 -7.06 -3.40
CA PHE A 34 13.33 -6.83 -4.62
C PHE A 34 12.62 -8.09 -5.13
N ALA A 35 11.53 -8.48 -4.49
CA ALA A 35 10.81 -9.70 -4.80
C ALA A 35 9.56 -9.46 -5.65
N GLY A 36 9.17 -10.48 -6.42
CA GLY A 36 7.97 -10.50 -7.23
C GLY A 36 8.24 -10.23 -8.71
N SER A 37 7.51 -10.91 -9.58
CA SER A 37 7.59 -10.71 -11.03
C SER A 37 6.78 -9.47 -11.45
N VAL A 38 5.51 -9.38 -11.04
CA VAL A 38 4.66 -8.19 -11.20
C VAL A 38 3.68 -8.11 -10.03
N PRO A 39 3.74 -7.11 -9.14
CA PRO A 39 4.75 -6.04 -9.04
C PRO A 39 6.08 -6.51 -8.43
N VAL A 40 7.17 -5.82 -8.79
CA VAL A 40 8.44 -5.87 -8.02
C VAL A 40 8.28 -5.03 -6.76
N GLN A 41 8.60 -5.59 -5.59
CA GLN A 41 8.41 -4.96 -4.29
C GLN A 41 9.61 -5.18 -3.38
N ALA A 42 9.93 -4.18 -2.57
CA ALA A 42 10.88 -4.31 -1.46
C ALA A 42 10.38 -3.49 -0.28
N TYR A 43 10.66 -3.93 0.95
CA TYR A 43 10.24 -3.20 2.13
C TYR A 43 11.15 -3.44 3.32
N GLY A 44 11.05 -2.53 4.28
CA GLY A 44 11.85 -2.58 5.49
C GLY A 44 11.63 -1.37 6.37
N ARG A 45 12.68 -0.99 7.11
CA ARG A 45 12.69 0.18 7.97
C ARG A 45 13.74 1.19 7.57
N ILE A 46 13.45 2.43 7.88
CA ILE A 46 14.36 3.57 7.79
C ILE A 46 14.24 4.35 9.10
N GLY A 47 15.24 4.19 9.96
CA GLY A 47 15.20 4.63 11.35
C GLY A 47 13.97 4.05 12.09
N ARG A 48 13.07 4.93 12.54
CA ARG A 48 11.85 4.52 13.26
C ARG A 48 10.68 4.16 12.33
N ARG A 49 10.74 4.53 11.06
CA ARG A 49 9.64 4.40 10.08
C ARG A 49 9.81 3.17 9.20
N PHE A 50 8.76 2.87 8.45
CA PHE A 50 8.76 1.82 7.44
C PHE A 50 8.88 2.44 6.06
N PHE A 51 9.62 1.77 5.18
CA PHE A 51 9.62 2.09 3.76
C PHE A 51 8.98 0.96 2.96
N TYR A 52 8.37 1.31 1.84
CA TYR A 52 7.79 0.38 0.90
C TYR A 52 8.06 0.87 -0.52
N PHE A 53 8.85 0.07 -1.25
CA PHE A 53 9.16 0.23 -2.66
C PHE A 53 8.24 -0.66 -3.49
N ARG A 54 7.74 -0.11 -4.60
CA ARG A 54 6.90 -0.84 -5.55
C ARG A 54 7.08 -0.33 -6.96
N PHE A 55 7.30 -1.24 -7.88
CA PHE A 55 7.18 -1.01 -9.32
C PHE A 55 5.98 -1.77 -9.90
N ARG A 56 5.12 -1.07 -10.65
CA ARG A 56 4.00 -1.68 -11.39
C ARG A 56 3.51 -0.76 -12.49
N GLY A 57 3.30 -1.30 -13.69
CA GLY A 57 2.62 -0.57 -14.77
C GLY A 57 3.36 0.72 -15.10
N ASP A 58 4.65 0.57 -15.33
CA ASP A 58 5.61 1.64 -15.64
C ASP A 58 5.79 2.75 -14.59
N CYS A 59 5.37 2.47 -13.36
CA CYS A 59 5.43 3.41 -12.26
C CYS A 59 6.21 2.80 -11.09
N ALA A 60 7.29 3.47 -10.69
CA ALA A 60 8.06 3.15 -9.50
C ALA A 60 7.70 4.14 -8.39
N SER A 61 7.51 3.65 -7.17
CA SER A 61 7.18 4.48 -6.02
C SER A 61 7.89 4.01 -4.76
N LEU A 62 8.30 4.97 -3.93
CA LEU A 62 8.85 4.74 -2.61
C LEU A 62 8.07 5.54 -1.58
N THR A 63 7.44 4.83 -0.65
CA THR A 63 6.65 5.43 0.42
C THR A 63 7.34 5.20 1.75
N ILE A 64 7.50 6.24 2.57
CA ILE A 64 8.00 6.13 3.94
C ILE A 64 6.95 6.64 4.91
N GLY A 65 6.66 5.87 5.95
CA GLY A 65 5.69 6.30 6.95
C GLY A 65 5.52 5.36 8.12
N SER A 66 4.42 5.55 8.83
CA SER A 66 4.02 4.68 9.93
C SER A 66 2.99 3.66 9.43
N PRO A 67 3.10 2.37 9.82
CA PRO A 67 2.06 1.39 9.56
C PRO A 67 0.84 1.74 10.43
N ASP A 68 -0.34 1.81 9.84
CA ASP A 68 -1.62 1.98 10.58
C ASP A 68 -2.02 0.62 11.13
N ARG A 69 -1.42 0.31 12.28
CA ARG A 69 -1.68 -0.92 13.01
C ARG A 69 -3.14 -1.02 13.50
N ARG A 70 -3.93 0.06 13.50
CA ARG A 70 -5.32 0.02 14.02
C ARG A 70 -6.30 -0.47 12.96
N GLY A 71 -6.16 0.00 11.71
CA GLY A 71 -7.02 -0.42 10.61
C GLY A 71 -6.68 -1.82 10.07
N ASP A 72 -5.39 -2.09 9.87
CA ASP A 72 -4.96 -3.29 9.14
C ASP A 72 -4.93 -4.54 10.01
N ALA A 73 -4.58 -4.42 11.30
CA ALA A 73 -4.63 -5.57 12.21
C ALA A 73 -6.06 -6.07 12.44
N ALA A 74 -7.05 -5.17 12.49
CA ALA A 74 -8.46 -5.52 12.62
C ALA A 74 -9.00 -6.20 11.36
N ARG A 75 -8.67 -5.67 10.17
CA ARG A 75 -9.01 -6.28 8.88
C ARG A 75 -8.36 -7.65 8.71
N TYR A 76 -7.10 -7.78 9.09
CA TYR A 76 -6.37 -9.05 9.04
C TYR A 76 -6.99 -10.09 9.96
N LYS A 77 -7.27 -9.73 11.23
CA LYS A 77 -7.97 -10.63 12.16
C LYS A 77 -9.31 -11.10 11.57
N ALA A 78 -10.08 -10.19 10.96
CA ALA A 78 -11.34 -10.54 10.32
C ALA A 78 -11.16 -11.47 9.10
N GLN A 79 -10.18 -11.22 8.23
CA GLN A 79 -9.87 -12.08 7.08
C GLN A 79 -9.41 -13.47 7.52
N ARG A 80 -8.51 -13.54 8.50
CA ARG A 80 -8.03 -14.81 9.06
C ARG A 80 -9.16 -15.62 9.68
N VAL A 81 -10.04 -14.98 10.47
CA VAL A 81 -11.22 -15.64 11.04
C VAL A 81 -12.17 -16.13 9.93
N LYS A 82 -12.38 -15.35 8.87
CA LYS A 82 -13.18 -15.76 7.71
C LYS A 82 -12.57 -16.98 7.02
N ALA A 83 -11.27 -16.96 6.74
CA ALA A 83 -10.56 -18.07 6.11
C ALA A 83 -10.64 -19.36 6.95
N LEU A 84 -10.44 -19.26 8.28
CA LEU A 84 -10.59 -20.40 9.18
C LEU A 84 -12.03 -20.94 9.20
N ARG A 85 -13.04 -20.08 9.11
CA ARG A 85 -14.45 -20.51 9.00
C ARG A 85 -14.71 -21.23 7.68
N THR A 86 -14.17 -20.72 6.57
CA THR A 86 -14.28 -21.38 5.26
C THR A 86 -13.62 -22.76 5.28
N LEU A 87 -12.43 -22.89 5.86
CA LEU A 87 -11.75 -24.18 6.01
C LEU A 87 -12.48 -25.14 6.96
N ARG A 88 -13.17 -24.65 7.99
CA ARG A 88 -13.97 -25.49 8.89
C ARG A 88 -15.25 -26.01 8.25
N ARG A 89 -15.82 -25.28 7.28
CA ARG A 89 -17.06 -25.66 6.59
C ARG A 89 -16.89 -26.71 5.51
N LYS A 90 -15.66 -27.16 5.25
CA LYS A 90 -15.11 -28.24 4.39
C LYS A 90 -15.82 -28.73 3.11
N ASP A 91 -17.14 -28.58 2.96
CA ASP A 91 -17.93 -29.20 1.89
C ASP A 91 -18.61 -28.20 0.94
N ASP A 92 -19.00 -27.00 1.36
CA ASP A 92 -19.85 -26.13 0.51
C ASP A 92 -19.12 -25.03 -0.29
N SER A 93 -17.83 -24.80 -0.05
CA SER A 93 -17.13 -23.62 -0.59
C SER A 93 -16.47 -23.82 -1.96
N GLY A 94 -16.48 -25.05 -2.49
CA GLY A 94 -15.83 -25.41 -3.75
C GLY A 94 -14.30 -25.26 -3.74
N PHE A 95 -13.65 -25.77 -4.79
CA PHE A 95 -12.19 -25.76 -4.96
C PHE A 95 -11.58 -24.34 -4.82
N PHE A 96 -12.21 -23.33 -5.42
CA PHE A 96 -11.75 -21.93 -5.37
C PHE A 96 -11.89 -21.30 -3.97
N GLY A 97 -12.91 -21.67 -3.19
CA GLY A 97 -13.09 -21.16 -1.82
C GLY A 97 -12.04 -21.69 -0.85
N LEU A 98 -11.70 -22.98 -0.97
CA LEU A 98 -10.62 -23.62 -0.20
C LEU A 98 -9.24 -23.06 -0.57
N TYR A 99 -8.96 -22.90 -1.87
CA TYR A 99 -7.69 -22.34 -2.34
C TYR A 99 -7.51 -20.88 -1.89
N GLY A 100 -8.58 -20.07 -1.98
CA GLY A 100 -8.60 -18.71 -1.46
C GLY A 100 -8.36 -18.62 0.04
N ALA A 101 -8.99 -19.49 0.83
CA ALA A 101 -8.81 -19.52 2.29
C ALA A 101 -7.40 -19.94 2.70
N LEU A 102 -6.81 -20.95 2.04
CA LEU A 102 -5.42 -21.35 2.24
C LEU A 102 -4.45 -20.24 1.87
N ARG A 103 -4.69 -19.54 0.77
CA ARG A 103 -3.91 -18.37 0.35
C ARG A 103 -3.99 -17.23 1.36
N ASP A 104 -5.18 -16.92 1.87
CA ASP A 104 -5.37 -15.86 2.86
C ASP A 104 -4.71 -16.18 4.21
N LEU A 105 -4.66 -17.46 4.58
CA LEU A 105 -3.91 -17.92 5.76
C LEU A 105 -2.40 -17.94 5.55
N ARG A 106 -1.95 -18.27 4.33
CA ARG A 106 -0.53 -18.22 3.91
C ARG A 106 -0.04 -16.82 3.57
N ARG A 107 -0.94 -15.82 3.50
CA ARG A 107 -0.60 -14.44 3.18
C ARG A 107 0.19 -13.82 4.33
N GLY A 108 1.46 -14.19 4.42
CA GLY A 108 2.48 -13.43 5.09
C GLY A 108 2.62 -12.08 4.40
N THR A 109 2.01 -11.07 5.01
CA THR A 109 2.70 -9.81 5.32
C THR A 109 3.32 -9.02 4.17
N GLY A 110 2.78 -9.00 2.94
CA GLY A 110 3.23 -8.00 1.93
C GLY A 110 2.56 -6.63 2.11
N GLN A 111 1.23 -6.64 2.27
CA GLN A 111 0.41 -5.44 2.44
C GLN A 111 0.44 -4.85 3.86
N GLU A 112 0.88 -5.63 4.87
CA GLU A 112 1.04 -5.13 6.24
C GLU A 112 2.14 -4.06 6.39
N TRP A 113 3.08 -4.00 5.44
CA TRP A 113 4.20 -3.04 5.49
C TRP A 113 3.96 -1.78 4.67
N TYR A 114 2.84 -1.67 3.95
CA TYR A 114 2.53 -0.42 3.25
C TYR A 114 2.30 0.69 4.29
N PRO A 115 3.02 1.83 4.22
CA PRO A 115 2.81 2.93 5.14
C PRO A 115 1.50 3.64 4.82
N SER A 116 0.45 3.30 5.56
CA SER A 116 -0.88 3.95 5.48
C SER A 116 -0.89 5.40 5.96
N ILE A 117 0.09 5.82 6.77
CA ILE A 117 0.34 7.22 7.12
C ILE A 117 1.69 7.61 6.49
N PRO A 118 1.71 8.00 5.20
CA PRO A 118 2.94 8.40 4.54
C PRO A 118 3.42 9.76 5.07
N VAL A 119 4.73 9.86 5.29
CA VAL A 119 5.42 11.08 5.71
C VAL A 119 6.37 11.57 4.62
N ARG A 120 7.01 10.64 3.89
CA ARG A 120 7.76 10.95 2.68
C ARG A 120 7.31 10.05 1.53
N TYR A 121 7.38 10.58 0.32
CA TYR A 121 6.94 9.88 -0.87
C TYR A 121 7.74 10.37 -2.07
N ALA A 122 8.16 9.44 -2.92
CA ALA A 122 8.72 9.70 -4.24
C ALA A 122 8.03 8.80 -5.25
N VAL A 123 7.88 9.29 -6.47
CA VAL A 123 7.31 8.55 -7.59
C VAL A 123 8.04 8.91 -8.88
N ILE A 124 8.29 7.91 -9.70
CA ILE A 124 8.81 8.04 -11.05
C ILE A 124 7.82 7.32 -11.96
N ASN A 125 7.30 8.03 -12.95
CA ASN A 125 6.47 7.47 -14.01
C ASN A 125 7.32 7.27 -15.27
N ASP A 126 6.80 6.52 -16.22
CA ASP A 126 7.41 6.32 -17.54
C ASP A 126 8.85 5.78 -17.44
N VAL A 127 9.04 4.78 -16.58
CA VAL A 127 10.34 4.21 -16.22
C VAL A 127 10.99 3.48 -17.41
N THR A 128 10.19 2.73 -18.13
CA THR A 128 10.56 1.88 -19.28
C THR A 128 9.97 2.43 -20.58
N GLY A 129 8.95 3.28 -20.51
CA GLY A 129 8.17 3.76 -21.66
C GLY A 129 7.10 2.76 -22.11
N GLU A 130 7.02 1.58 -21.49
CA GLU A 130 6.02 0.56 -21.80
C GLU A 130 4.89 0.56 -20.77
N ARG A 131 3.67 0.87 -21.22
CA ARG A 131 2.45 0.96 -20.38
C ARG A 131 2.19 -0.26 -19.50
N TYR A 132 2.67 -1.43 -19.89
CA TYR A 132 2.45 -2.71 -19.19
C TYR A 132 3.75 -3.37 -18.73
N ALA A 133 4.84 -2.60 -18.56
CA ALA A 133 6.08 -3.11 -17.99
C ALA A 133 5.78 -3.85 -16.67
N GLY A 134 5.99 -5.16 -16.73
CA GLY A 134 5.62 -6.08 -15.67
C GLY A 134 6.77 -6.29 -14.70
N CYS A 135 7.95 -6.55 -15.24
CA CYS A 135 9.14 -6.94 -14.51
C CYS A 135 10.23 -5.87 -14.59
N LEU A 136 11.11 -5.90 -13.60
CA LEU A 136 12.41 -5.24 -13.64
C LEU A 136 13.45 -6.28 -13.26
N GLU A 137 14.60 -6.17 -13.90
CA GLU A 137 15.77 -6.87 -13.41
C GLU A 137 16.20 -6.29 -12.05
N GLN A 138 16.94 -7.08 -11.28
CA GLN A 138 17.34 -6.71 -9.93
C GLN A 138 18.16 -5.40 -9.89
N ASP A 139 19.06 -5.22 -10.85
CA ASP A 139 19.91 -4.03 -10.95
C ASP A 139 19.09 -2.78 -11.33
N GLU A 140 18.07 -2.93 -12.17
CA GLU A 140 17.14 -1.84 -12.51
C GLU A 140 16.29 -1.44 -11.31
N ALA A 141 15.80 -2.43 -10.54
CA ALA A 141 15.04 -2.18 -9.32
C ALA A 141 15.89 -1.47 -8.26
N GLU A 142 17.17 -1.82 -8.15
CA GLU A 142 18.13 -1.12 -7.29
C GLU A 142 18.35 0.32 -7.73
N ALA A 143 18.63 0.54 -9.02
CA ALA A 143 18.86 1.88 -9.56
C ALA A 143 17.65 2.79 -9.32
N LEU A 144 16.44 2.26 -9.54
CA LEU A 144 15.19 2.98 -9.24
C LEU A 144 15.01 3.25 -7.76
N PHE A 145 15.36 2.30 -6.89
CA PHE A 145 15.31 2.51 -5.45
C PHE A 145 16.25 3.65 -5.02
N VAL A 146 17.47 3.68 -5.54
CA VAL A 146 18.46 4.74 -5.27
C VAL A 146 17.92 6.10 -5.72
N ARG A 147 17.43 6.19 -6.95
CA ARG A 147 16.86 7.44 -7.48
C ARG A 147 15.65 7.92 -6.67
N LEU A 148 14.75 7.00 -6.31
CA LEU A 148 13.61 7.34 -5.46
C LEU A 148 14.02 7.79 -4.06
N MET A 149 15.09 7.23 -3.49
CA MET A 149 15.64 7.66 -2.19
C MET A 149 16.17 9.10 -2.24
N GLU A 150 16.76 9.50 -3.37
CA GLU A 150 17.26 10.86 -3.61
C GLU A 150 16.09 11.84 -3.82
N ASP A 151 15.03 11.42 -4.52
CA ASP A 151 13.83 12.21 -4.81
C ASP A 151 12.81 12.27 -3.65
N LEU A 152 13.14 11.76 -2.46
CA LEU A 152 12.23 11.68 -1.31
C LEU A 152 11.80 13.06 -0.80
N GLY A 153 10.64 13.51 -1.27
CA GLY A 153 9.94 14.69 -0.78
C GLY A 153 9.00 14.42 0.41
N PRO A 154 8.50 15.49 1.06
CA PRO A 154 7.40 15.37 2.02
C PRO A 154 6.15 14.81 1.33
N ALA A 155 5.51 13.82 1.96
CA ALA A 155 4.26 13.28 1.44
C ALA A 155 3.19 14.37 1.46
N ARG A 156 2.50 14.57 0.34
CA ARG A 156 1.32 15.46 0.30
C ARG A 156 0.33 14.95 1.35
N LYS A 157 -0.16 15.84 2.22
CA LYS A 157 -1.23 15.50 3.16
C LYS A 157 -2.40 14.99 2.33
N GLN A 158 -2.67 13.68 2.35
CA GLN A 158 -3.93 13.17 1.85
C GLN A 158 -5.01 13.84 2.70
N THR A 159 -5.77 14.76 2.11
CA THR A 159 -6.96 15.32 2.72
C THR A 159 -7.83 14.12 3.06
N ARG A 160 -7.88 13.73 4.34
CA ARG A 160 -8.75 12.65 4.79
C ARG A 160 -10.13 13.05 4.31
N VAL A 161 -10.66 12.31 3.33
CA VAL A 161 -11.99 12.60 2.79
C VAL A 161 -12.93 12.64 3.97
N GLY A 162 -13.46 13.84 4.23
CA GLY A 162 -14.13 14.16 5.48
C GLY A 162 -15.26 13.17 5.73
N ARG A 163 -15.67 13.02 7.00
CA ARG A 163 -16.81 12.17 7.37
C ARG A 163 -18.01 12.41 6.43
N HIS A 164 -18.20 13.64 6.00
CA HIS A 164 -19.24 14.03 5.05
C HIS A 164 -19.15 13.34 3.69
N TYR A 165 -17.97 13.31 3.04
CA TYR A 165 -17.78 12.62 1.75
C TYR A 165 -18.03 11.11 1.87
N ARG A 166 -17.62 10.49 2.98
CA ARG A 166 -17.89 9.06 3.21
C ARG A 166 -19.38 8.75 3.37
N LEU A 167 -20.14 9.66 3.97
CA LEU A 167 -21.59 9.53 4.09
C LEU A 167 -22.25 9.69 2.72
N ILE A 168 -21.76 10.61 1.89
CA ILE A 168 -22.25 10.81 0.51
C ILE A 168 -21.97 9.58 -0.37
N ALA A 169 -20.74 9.07 -0.36
CA ALA A 169 -20.36 7.87 -1.11
C ALA A 169 -21.12 6.60 -0.67
N ARG A 170 -21.70 6.60 0.53
CA ARG A 170 -22.55 5.51 1.05
C ARG A 170 -24.04 5.75 0.81
N GLY A 171 -24.42 6.81 0.11
CA GLY A 171 -25.81 7.22 -0.08
C GLY A 171 -26.53 7.67 1.19
N GLN A 172 -25.79 7.88 2.29
CA GLN A 172 -26.34 8.28 3.59
C GLN A 172 -26.54 9.79 3.73
N ARG A 173 -25.95 10.58 2.83
CA ARG A 173 -26.17 12.04 2.72
C ARG A 173 -26.10 12.46 1.25
N SER A 174 -26.83 13.51 0.89
CA SER A 174 -26.66 14.19 -0.39
C SER A 174 -25.42 15.07 -0.38
N TRP A 175 -24.87 15.34 -1.57
CA TRP A 175 -23.86 16.37 -1.76
C TRP A 175 -24.40 17.71 -1.24
N PRO A 176 -23.58 18.52 -0.53
CA PRO A 176 -24.00 19.86 -0.15
C PRO A 176 -24.30 20.63 -1.44
N MET A 177 -25.58 20.98 -1.65
CA MET A 177 -25.95 21.83 -2.75
C MET A 177 -25.39 23.23 -2.47
N ASN A 178 -24.53 23.72 -3.36
CA ASN A 178 -24.14 25.12 -3.34
C ASN A 178 -25.42 25.95 -3.47
N SER A 179 -25.63 26.89 -2.54
CA SER A 179 -26.83 27.72 -2.42
C SER A 179 -27.07 28.68 -3.59
N SER A 180 -26.33 28.57 -4.70
CA SER A 180 -26.53 29.33 -5.93
C SER A 180 -27.74 28.87 -6.75
N GLY A 181 -28.38 27.75 -6.37
CA GLY A 181 -29.53 27.17 -7.08
C GLY A 181 -30.83 27.16 -6.27
N VAL A 182 -31.03 28.08 -5.32
CA VAL A 182 -32.35 28.22 -4.67
C VAL A 182 -33.33 28.77 -5.70
N ILE A 183 -34.09 27.89 -6.34
CA ILE A 183 -35.33 28.27 -7.02
C ILE A 183 -36.24 28.84 -5.93
N GLN A 184 -36.27 30.16 -5.80
CA GLN A 184 -37.29 30.84 -5.01
C GLN A 184 -38.64 30.54 -5.68
N LYS A 185 -39.45 29.70 -5.03
CA LYS A 185 -40.85 29.57 -5.43
C LYS A 185 -41.49 30.96 -5.35
N PRO A 186 -42.18 31.43 -6.40
CA PRO A 186 -42.89 32.71 -6.31
C PRO A 186 -43.88 32.62 -5.15
N SER A 187 -43.80 33.57 -4.23
CA SER A 187 -44.77 33.69 -3.15
C SER A 187 -46.13 33.98 -3.78
N LYS A 188 -47.15 33.19 -3.43
CA LYS A 188 -48.53 33.51 -3.76
C LYS A 188 -48.90 34.81 -3.02
N ARG A 189 -48.78 35.96 -3.70
CA ARG A 189 -49.51 37.16 -3.30
C ARG A 189 -51.00 36.90 -3.55
N ARG A 190 -51.76 37.00 -2.46
CA ARG A 190 -53.22 36.89 -2.37
C ARG A 190 -53.90 38.06 -3.11
N PRO A 191 -55.15 37.90 -3.57
CA PRO A 191 -56.18 38.88 -3.27
C PRO A 191 -56.61 38.76 -1.79
#